data_AF-A0A498F9D7-F1
#
_entry.id   AF-A0A498F9D7-F1
#
_cell.length_a   1.000
_cell.length_b   1.000
_cell.length_c   1.000
_cell.angle_alpha   90.00
_cell.angle_beta   90.00
_cell.angle_gamma   90.00
#
_symmetry.space_group_name_H-M   'P 1'
#
loop_
_entity.id
_entity.type
_entity.pdbx_description
1 polymer ?
#
loop_
_entity_poly.entity_id
_entity_poly.type
_entity_poly.pdbx_seq_one_letter_code
_entity_poly.pdbx_strand_id
1 'polypeptide(L)'
;GLIAFQPGEASLTESLATDWSLDGDSVTLTLREGVSFHDGSEFTADDFIATYRRFVDDDYEYHFDDASVYGPFTLGNWIDSIEAPSDYELSITLTQTYAPFLRNLAMFAAVVISQDAIEGDADLGEEMVGTGPFQLETLDDANNRIRLTAFDDYWGESPNVDEVL
;
A
#
# COMPACT_ATOMS: atom_id res chain seq x y z
N GLY A 1 -2.39 4.15 -0.66
CA GLY A 1 -1.02 4.01 -1.15
C GLY A 1 -0.08 4.82 -0.26
N LEU A 2 1.20 4.82 -0.60
CA LEU A 2 2.19 5.64 0.09
C LEU A 2 1.86 7.13 -0.02
N ILE A 3 1.38 7.56 -1.18
CA ILE A 3 0.91 8.93 -1.43
C ILE A 3 -0.61 8.88 -1.66
N ALA A 4 -1.31 10.01 -1.54
CA ALA A 4 -2.72 10.13 -1.90
C ALA A 4 -2.95 11.28 -2.89
N PHE A 5 -4.10 11.25 -3.57
CA PHE A 5 -4.63 12.43 -4.24
C PHE A 5 -5.48 13.23 -3.27
N GLN A 6 -5.33 14.56 -3.29
CA GLN A 6 -6.23 15.43 -2.57
C GLN A 6 -7.68 15.20 -3.06
N PRO A 7 -8.67 15.00 -2.16
CA PRO A 7 -10.04 14.73 -2.58
C PRO A 7 -10.59 15.77 -3.56
N GLY A 8 -11.02 15.31 -4.73
CA GLY A 8 -11.56 16.17 -5.80
C GLY A 8 -10.52 16.87 -6.68
N GLU A 9 -9.23 16.65 -6.44
CA GLU A 9 -8.13 17.27 -7.16
C GLU A 9 -7.14 16.23 -7.72
N ALA A 10 -6.26 16.67 -8.62
CA ALA A 10 -5.14 15.87 -9.14
C ALA A 10 -3.80 16.21 -8.47
N SER A 11 -3.83 17.03 -7.42
CA SER A 11 -2.70 17.35 -6.55
C SER A 11 -2.40 16.17 -5.63
N LEU A 12 -1.12 15.97 -5.31
CA LEU A 12 -0.69 14.93 -4.37
C LEU A 12 -0.74 15.48 -2.94
N THR A 13 -1.07 14.61 -1.99
CA THR A 13 -1.10 14.88 -0.55
C THR A 13 -0.57 13.67 0.22
N GLU A 14 -0.24 13.90 1.49
CA GLU A 14 0.31 12.88 2.38
C GLU A 14 -0.65 11.70 2.59
N SER A 15 -0.08 10.52 2.86
CA SER A 15 -0.80 9.33 3.27
C SER A 15 0.09 8.55 4.25
N LEU A 16 0.55 7.35 3.88
CA LEU A 16 1.54 6.59 4.62
C LEU A 16 2.95 7.18 4.47
N ALA A 17 3.22 7.97 3.42
CA ALA A 17 4.38 8.84 3.32
C ALA A 17 4.02 10.26 3.78
N THR A 18 4.87 10.84 4.61
CA THR A 18 4.75 12.21 5.14
C THR A 18 5.61 13.20 4.36
N ASP A 19 6.66 12.73 3.68
CA ASP A 19 7.49 13.53 2.78
C ASP A 19 8.01 12.67 1.63
N TRP A 20 8.28 13.28 0.48
CA TRP A 20 8.88 12.60 -0.67
C TRP A 20 9.60 13.57 -1.62
N SER A 21 10.62 13.06 -2.31
CA SER A 21 11.28 13.75 -3.42
C SER A 21 11.41 12.86 -4.66
N LEU A 22 11.55 13.49 -5.82
CA LEU A 22 11.91 12.83 -7.08
C LEU A 22 12.99 13.68 -7.75
N ASP A 23 14.21 13.17 -7.74
CA ASP A 23 15.42 13.82 -8.25
C ASP A 23 16.02 12.97 -9.37
N GLY A 24 15.58 13.25 -10.60
CA GLY A 24 15.97 12.46 -11.77
C GLY A 24 15.29 11.08 -11.77
N ASP A 25 16.06 10.04 -11.53
CA ASP A 25 15.64 8.64 -11.38
C ASP A 25 15.66 8.18 -9.91
N SER A 26 16.04 9.03 -8.96
CA SER A 26 16.02 8.71 -7.53
C SER A 26 14.75 9.25 -6.87
N VAL A 27 14.09 8.42 -6.08
CA VAL A 27 12.90 8.77 -5.29
C VAL A 27 13.18 8.42 -3.83
N THR A 28 12.97 9.37 -2.93
CA THR A 28 13.05 9.12 -1.49
C THR A 28 11.71 9.40 -0.85
N LEU A 29 11.30 8.57 0.11
CA LEU A 29 10.08 8.77 0.91
C LEU A 29 10.39 8.65 2.40
N THR A 30 9.83 9.56 3.20
CA THR A 30 9.72 9.41 4.65
C THR A 30 8.34 8.85 4.98
N LEU A 31 8.29 7.72 5.68
CA LEU A 31 7.07 7.03 6.05
C LEU A 31 6.54 7.51 7.40
N ARG A 32 5.24 7.33 7.62
CA ARG A 32 4.55 7.65 8.86
C ARG A 32 4.86 6.58 9.90
N GLU A 33 5.41 7.01 11.03
CA GLU A 33 5.60 6.16 12.21
C GLU A 33 4.28 5.92 12.97
N GLY A 34 4.19 4.80 13.69
CA GLY A 34 3.06 4.49 14.58
C GLY A 34 1.77 4.16 13.83
N VAL A 35 1.86 3.71 12.59
CA VAL A 35 0.73 3.19 11.82
C VAL A 35 0.60 1.70 12.08
N SER A 36 -0.61 1.25 12.39
CA SER A 36 -0.93 -0.17 12.51
C SER A 36 -1.81 -0.64 11.36
N PHE A 37 -1.62 -1.89 10.96
CA PHE A 37 -2.58 -2.64 10.17
C PHE A 37 -3.76 -3.09 11.05
N HIS A 38 -4.85 -3.53 10.40
CA HIS A 38 -6.06 -4.01 11.07
C HIS A 38 -5.85 -5.21 12.00
N ASP A 39 -4.78 -5.98 11.79
CA ASP A 39 -4.40 -7.11 12.65
C ASP A 39 -3.49 -6.70 13.83
N GLY A 40 -3.12 -5.42 13.92
CA GLY A 40 -2.25 -4.86 14.95
C GLY A 40 -0.76 -4.90 14.63
N SER A 41 -0.35 -5.46 13.48
CA SER A 41 1.04 -5.36 13.00
C SER A 41 1.40 -3.90 12.67
N GLU A 42 2.68 -3.55 12.83
CA GLU A 42 3.18 -2.19 12.55
C GLU A 42 3.50 -2.05 11.06
N PHE A 43 3.16 -0.90 10.48
CA PHE A 43 3.53 -0.57 9.10
C PHE A 43 4.95 0.01 9.03
N THR A 44 5.76 -0.57 8.15
CA THR A 44 7.16 -0.20 7.87
C THR A 44 7.46 -0.20 6.37
N ALA A 45 8.69 0.18 6.02
CA ALA A 45 9.21 0.12 4.66
C ALA A 45 9.17 -1.29 4.05
N ASP A 46 9.34 -2.32 4.86
CA ASP A 46 9.38 -3.71 4.40
C ASP A 46 8.02 -4.17 3.84
N ASP A 47 6.90 -3.66 4.37
CA ASP A 47 5.57 -3.94 3.83
C ASP A 47 5.40 -3.44 2.39
N PHE A 48 5.94 -2.26 2.08
CA PHE A 48 5.92 -1.75 0.72
C PHE A 48 6.82 -2.58 -0.20
N ILE A 49 8.00 -3.00 0.29
CA ILE A 49 8.91 -3.86 -0.48
C ILE A 49 8.24 -5.20 -0.77
N ALA A 50 7.64 -5.85 0.23
CA ALA A 50 6.90 -7.11 0.06
C ALA A 50 5.73 -6.95 -0.91
N THR A 51 4.96 -5.86 -0.79
CA THR A 51 3.88 -5.52 -1.72
C THR A 51 4.39 -5.35 -3.15
N TYR A 52 5.47 -4.60 -3.35
CA TYR A 52 6.08 -4.42 -4.67
C TYR A 52 6.50 -5.77 -5.27
N ARG A 53 7.23 -6.57 -4.49
CA ARG A 53 7.75 -7.87 -4.95
C ARG A 53 6.61 -8.82 -5.29
N ARG A 54 5.57 -8.89 -4.46
CA ARG A 54 4.37 -9.71 -4.71
C ARG A 54 3.74 -9.47 -6.07
N PHE A 55 3.76 -8.23 -6.57
CA PHE A 55 3.10 -7.88 -7.84
C PHE A 55 4.06 -7.69 -9.03
N VAL A 56 5.37 -7.75 -8.83
CA VAL A 56 6.36 -7.36 -9.86
C VAL A 56 7.56 -8.31 -9.96
N ASP A 57 8.02 -8.87 -8.85
CA ASP A 57 9.23 -9.71 -8.78
C ASP A 57 8.84 -11.18 -8.99
N ASP A 58 9.00 -11.69 -10.21
CA ASP A 58 8.69 -13.09 -10.58
C ASP A 58 9.55 -14.11 -9.79
N ASP A 59 10.68 -13.69 -9.22
CA ASP A 59 11.57 -14.55 -8.43
C ASP A 59 11.21 -14.56 -6.92
N TYR A 60 10.22 -13.76 -6.51
CA TYR A 60 9.75 -13.74 -5.12
C TYR A 60 8.87 -14.95 -4.83
N GLU A 61 9.13 -15.64 -3.71
CA GLU A 61 8.37 -16.83 -3.29
C GLU A 61 6.86 -16.58 -3.21
N TYR A 62 6.48 -15.36 -2.80
CA TYR A 62 5.08 -14.93 -2.64
C TYR A 62 4.60 -14.06 -3.81
N HIS A 63 5.23 -14.18 -4.99
CA HIS A 63 4.75 -13.56 -6.21
C HIS A 63 3.33 -14.05 -6.55
N PHE A 64 2.47 -13.13 -6.98
CA PHE A 64 1.10 -13.44 -7.35
C PHE A 64 0.97 -13.52 -8.87
N ASP A 65 1.06 -14.73 -9.42
CA ASP A 65 1.04 -14.99 -10.88
C ASP A 65 -0.23 -14.45 -11.59
N ASP A 66 -1.38 -14.49 -10.88
CA ASP A 66 -2.67 -14.00 -11.39
C ASP A 66 -2.89 -12.50 -11.10
N ALA A 67 -1.82 -11.76 -10.82
CA ALA A 67 -1.88 -10.32 -10.58
C ALA A 67 -2.52 -9.58 -11.76
N SER A 68 -3.35 -8.59 -11.42
CA SER A 68 -3.82 -7.63 -12.42
C SER A 68 -2.63 -6.94 -13.07
N VAL A 69 -2.70 -6.73 -14.39
CA VAL A 69 -1.70 -5.94 -15.14
C VAL A 69 -1.44 -4.56 -14.54
N TYR A 70 -2.37 -4.02 -13.75
CA TYR A 70 -2.19 -2.75 -13.05
C TYR A 70 -1.02 -2.76 -12.07
N GLY A 71 -0.69 -3.87 -11.39
CA GLY A 71 0.46 -3.93 -10.47
C GLY A 71 1.79 -3.71 -11.22
N PRO A 72 2.12 -4.59 -12.19
CA PRO A 72 3.27 -4.43 -13.07
C PRO A 72 3.27 -3.14 -13.92
N PHE A 73 2.12 -2.54 -14.19
CA PHE A 73 2.04 -1.28 -14.95
C PHE A 73 2.26 -0.05 -14.06
N THR A 74 1.71 -0.07 -12.84
CA THR A 74 1.76 1.05 -11.88
C THR A 74 3.12 1.10 -11.21
N LEU A 75 3.66 -0.04 -10.79
CA LEU A 75 4.93 -0.15 -10.07
C LEU A 75 6.03 -0.78 -10.93
N GLY A 76 5.69 -1.84 -11.68
CA GLY A 76 6.63 -2.57 -12.51
C GLY A 76 7.10 -1.82 -13.75
N ASN A 77 8.21 -2.28 -14.34
CA ASN A 77 8.98 -1.66 -15.43
C ASN A 77 9.65 -0.31 -15.14
N TRP A 78 9.21 0.42 -14.10
CA TRP A 78 9.80 1.71 -13.73
C TRP A 78 10.83 1.61 -12.62
N ILE A 79 10.71 0.64 -11.72
CA ILE A 79 11.59 0.48 -10.55
C ILE A 79 12.73 -0.48 -10.91
N ASP A 80 13.96 -0.03 -10.69
CA ASP A 80 15.19 -0.82 -10.80
C ASP A 80 15.56 -1.45 -9.44
N SER A 81 15.46 -0.67 -8.37
CA SER A 81 15.72 -1.15 -7.00
C SER A 81 14.90 -0.39 -5.96
N ILE A 82 14.66 -1.06 -4.83
CA ILE A 82 14.08 -0.47 -3.63
C ILE A 82 15.00 -0.83 -2.46
N GLU A 83 15.39 0.17 -1.69
CA GLU A 83 16.15 0.03 -0.45
C GLU A 83 15.35 0.66 0.69
N ALA A 84 15.48 0.09 1.89
CA ALA A 84 14.97 0.66 3.13
C ALA A 84 16.14 1.03 4.06
N PRO A 85 16.64 2.29 4.01
CA PRO A 85 17.72 2.74 4.89
C PRO A 85 17.36 2.66 6.39
N SER A 86 16.06 2.72 6.69
CA SER A 86 15.47 2.50 8.01
C SER A 86 14.03 2.00 7.84
N ASP A 87 13.40 1.57 8.94
CA ASP A 87 12.01 1.10 8.97
C ASP A 87 11.00 2.12 8.40
N TYR A 88 11.37 3.40 8.37
CA TYR A 88 10.50 4.50 7.95
C TYR A 88 11.07 5.34 6.81
N GLU A 89 12.05 4.82 6.07
CA GLU A 89 12.61 5.47 4.89
C GLU A 89 12.63 4.51 3.72
N LEU A 90 12.19 4.98 2.55
CA LEU A 90 12.32 4.26 1.29
C LEU A 90 13.20 5.05 0.33
N SER A 91 14.11 4.35 -0.33
CA SER A 91 14.91 4.84 -1.45
C SER A 91 14.64 3.96 -2.66
N ILE A 92 14.03 4.53 -3.69
CA ILE A 92 13.66 3.82 -4.92
C ILE A 92 14.50 4.39 -6.06
N THR A 93 15.19 3.51 -6.79
CA THR A 93 15.88 3.86 -8.04
C THR A 93 14.99 3.44 -9.20
N LEU A 94 14.74 4.36 -10.13
CA LEU A 94 13.97 4.11 -11.33
C LEU A 94 14.87 3.68 -12.49
N THR A 95 14.35 2.87 -13.40
CA THR A 95 15.03 2.45 -14.64
C THR A 95 15.28 3.62 -15.59
N GLN A 96 14.50 4.70 -15.44
CA GLN A 96 14.62 5.95 -16.17
C GLN A 96 13.89 7.08 -15.44
N THR A 97 14.23 8.33 -15.75
CA THR A 97 13.44 9.49 -15.30
C THR A 97 11.98 9.34 -15.76
N TYR A 98 11.07 9.29 -14.79
CA TYR A 98 9.63 9.14 -15.04
C TYR A 98 8.84 10.09 -14.15
N ALA A 99 8.56 11.29 -14.67
CA ALA A 99 7.87 12.35 -13.93
C ALA A 99 6.52 11.95 -13.28
N PRO A 100 5.71 11.05 -13.88
CA PRO A 100 4.48 10.58 -13.24
C PRO A 100 4.68 9.59 -12.08
N PHE A 101 5.89 9.13 -11.76
CA PHE A 101 6.10 8.04 -10.80
C PHE A 101 5.44 8.29 -9.44
N LEU A 102 5.58 9.50 -8.88
CA LEU A 102 4.93 9.86 -7.60
C LEU A 102 3.40 9.72 -7.65
N ARG A 103 2.78 9.91 -8.82
CA ARG A 103 1.33 9.72 -9.01
C ARG A 103 0.96 8.24 -9.01
N ASN A 104 1.84 7.37 -9.49
CA ASN A 104 1.61 5.93 -9.45
C ASN A 104 1.51 5.43 -8.00
N LEU A 105 2.35 5.98 -7.09
CA LEU A 105 2.29 5.67 -5.66
C LEU A 105 0.98 6.14 -4.97
N ALA A 106 0.19 6.97 -5.63
CA ALA A 106 -1.13 7.42 -5.18
C ALA A 106 -2.29 6.62 -5.78
N MET A 107 -2.04 5.72 -6.73
CA MET A 107 -3.08 4.91 -7.36
C MET A 107 -3.54 3.78 -6.43
N PHE A 108 -4.79 3.34 -6.61
CA PHE A 108 -5.36 2.21 -5.87
C PHE A 108 -4.56 0.91 -6.05
N ALA A 109 -3.88 0.75 -7.19
CA ALA A 109 -3.03 -0.41 -7.46
C ALA A 109 -1.71 -0.41 -6.67
N ALA A 110 -1.39 0.69 -5.97
CA ALA A 110 -0.22 0.83 -5.11
C ALA A 110 -0.60 0.90 -3.61
N VAL A 111 -1.72 0.28 -3.23
CA VAL A 111 -2.04 0.05 -1.81
C VAL A 111 -1.02 -0.91 -1.19
N VAL A 112 -0.69 -0.69 0.07
CA VAL A 112 0.28 -1.51 0.80
C VAL A 112 -0.46 -2.63 1.54
N ILE A 113 0.07 -3.84 1.42
CA ILE A 113 -0.38 -5.04 2.12
C ILE A 113 0.69 -5.37 3.17
N SER A 114 0.27 -5.84 4.34
CA SER A 114 1.18 -6.30 5.40
C SER A 114 2.09 -7.42 4.87
N GLN A 115 3.40 -7.31 5.11
CA GLN A 115 4.35 -8.36 4.80
C GLN A 115 3.99 -9.65 5.54
N ASP A 116 3.63 -9.56 6.82
CA ASP A 116 3.23 -10.72 7.62
C ASP A 116 2.03 -11.44 7.02
N ALA A 117 1.08 -10.69 6.44
CA ALA A 117 -0.06 -11.26 5.73
C ALA A 117 0.34 -11.86 4.35
N ILE A 118 1.32 -11.28 3.65
CA ILE A 118 1.84 -11.81 2.37
C ILE A 118 2.62 -13.11 2.59
N GLU A 119 3.52 -13.12 3.57
CA GLU A 119 4.48 -14.19 3.79
C GLU A 119 3.97 -15.28 4.75
N GLY A 120 2.85 -15.00 5.44
CA GLY A 120 2.17 -15.90 6.37
C GLY A 120 1.10 -16.78 5.71
N ASP A 121 0.19 -17.27 6.57
CA ASP A 121 -0.88 -18.21 6.19
C ASP A 121 -2.22 -17.51 5.88
N ALA A 122 -2.25 -16.17 5.84
CA ALA A 122 -3.49 -15.41 5.64
C ALA A 122 -4.06 -15.62 4.24
N ASP A 123 -5.37 -15.86 4.14
CA ASP A 123 -6.06 -15.82 2.84
C ASP A 123 -6.31 -14.36 2.46
N LEU A 124 -5.40 -13.74 1.73
CA LEU A 124 -5.52 -12.32 1.33
C LEU A 124 -6.79 -11.98 0.52
N GLY A 125 -7.53 -12.98 0.02
CA GLY A 125 -8.83 -12.79 -0.63
C GLY A 125 -9.99 -12.64 0.36
N GLU A 126 -9.89 -13.24 1.54
CA GLU A 126 -10.92 -13.25 2.59
C GLU A 126 -10.50 -12.44 3.83
N GLU A 127 -9.20 -12.37 4.11
CA GLU A 127 -8.56 -11.71 5.25
C GLU A 127 -7.87 -10.44 4.75
N MET A 128 -8.66 -9.39 4.55
CA MET A 128 -8.18 -8.10 4.08
C MET A 128 -7.53 -7.31 5.23
N VAL A 129 -6.21 -7.39 5.33
CA VAL A 129 -5.41 -6.64 6.33
C VAL A 129 -4.83 -5.38 5.69
N GLY A 130 -5.35 -4.22 6.06
CA GLY A 130 -4.88 -2.91 5.57
C GLY A 130 -4.66 -1.90 6.68
N THR A 131 -4.29 -0.67 6.32
CA THR A 131 -4.11 0.47 7.24
C THR A 131 -5.21 1.52 7.07
N GLY A 132 -6.33 1.14 6.44
CA GLY A 132 -7.42 2.05 6.10
C GLY A 132 -8.37 2.35 7.26
N PRO A 133 -9.28 3.33 7.10
CA PRO A 133 -10.22 3.75 8.15
C PRO A 133 -11.30 2.72 8.47
N PHE A 134 -11.46 1.69 7.64
CA PHE A 134 -12.41 0.61 7.83
C PHE A 134 -11.70 -0.74 7.66
N GLN A 135 -12.12 -1.71 8.46
CA GLN A 135 -11.66 -3.10 8.43
C GLN A 135 -12.82 -4.03 8.07
N LEU A 136 -12.52 -5.18 7.47
CA LEU A 136 -13.53 -6.17 7.10
C LEU A 136 -14.07 -6.87 8.35
N GLU A 137 -15.37 -6.74 8.64
CA GLU A 137 -16.05 -7.52 9.68
C GLU A 137 -16.60 -8.83 9.12
N THR A 138 -17.21 -8.78 7.93
CA THR A 138 -17.84 -9.98 7.34
C THR A 138 -17.86 -9.89 5.82
N LEU A 139 -17.40 -10.96 5.18
CA LEU A 139 -17.65 -11.26 3.78
C LEU A 139 -18.70 -12.38 3.69
N ASP A 140 -19.90 -12.07 3.22
CA ASP A 140 -21.03 -13.00 3.10
C ASP A 140 -21.45 -13.11 1.63
N ASP A 141 -20.68 -13.89 0.87
CA ASP A 141 -20.90 -14.10 -0.57
C ASP A 141 -22.26 -14.76 -0.86
N ALA A 142 -22.71 -15.65 0.03
CA ALA A 142 -24.00 -16.33 -0.11
C ALA A 142 -25.17 -15.34 -0.15
N ASN A 143 -25.05 -14.22 0.57
CA ASN A 143 -26.05 -13.15 0.60
C ASN A 143 -25.62 -11.88 -0.16
N ASN A 144 -24.48 -11.90 -0.86
CA ASN A 144 -23.87 -10.74 -1.53
C ASN A 144 -23.73 -9.52 -0.61
N ARG A 145 -23.19 -9.73 0.60
CA ARG A 145 -23.03 -8.66 1.59
C ARG A 145 -21.59 -8.55 2.06
N ILE A 146 -21.08 -7.32 2.06
CA ILE A 146 -19.80 -6.97 2.66
C ILE A 146 -20.11 -6.04 3.82
N ARG A 147 -19.54 -6.32 4.99
CA ARG A 147 -19.64 -5.44 6.13
C ARG A 147 -18.27 -5.00 6.57
N LEU A 148 -18.11 -3.69 6.70
CA LEU A 148 -16.90 -3.07 7.21
C LEU A 148 -17.21 -2.28 8.48
N THR A 149 -16.32 -2.34 9.46
CA THR A 149 -16.41 -1.54 10.70
C THR A 149 -15.29 -0.52 10.76
N ALA A 150 -15.52 0.61 11.43
CA ALA A 150 -14.50 1.62 11.64
C ALA A 150 -13.29 1.02 12.37
N PHE A 151 -12.09 1.37 11.94
CA PHE A 151 -10.85 0.97 12.59
C PHE A 151 -10.45 2.03 13.62
N ASP A 152 -10.56 1.69 14.90
CA ASP A 152 -10.34 2.62 16.02
C ASP A 152 -8.90 3.18 16.05
N ASP A 153 -7.91 2.38 15.64
CA ASP A 153 -6.49 2.76 15.60
C ASP A 153 -6.09 3.37 14.24
N TYR A 154 -7.06 3.84 13.44
CA TYR A 154 -6.76 4.50 12.18
C TYR A 154 -5.90 5.76 12.40
N TRP A 155 -4.77 5.83 11.70
CA TRP A 155 -3.77 6.89 11.82
C TRP A 155 -4.23 8.27 11.33
N GLY A 156 -5.36 8.34 10.61
CA GLY A 156 -5.93 9.56 10.06
C GLY A 156 -7.11 10.09 10.88
N GLU A 157 -7.97 10.87 10.23
CA GLU A 157 -9.24 11.27 10.85
C GLU A 157 -10.21 10.09 10.84
N SER A 158 -10.73 9.72 12.01
CA SER A 158 -11.68 8.63 12.15
C SER A 158 -12.93 8.85 11.29
N PRO A 159 -13.52 7.78 10.73
CA PRO A 159 -14.73 7.92 9.94
C PRO A 159 -15.90 8.46 10.80
N ASN A 160 -16.80 9.21 10.16
CA ASN A 160 -18.00 9.76 10.80
C ASN A 160 -19.13 8.72 10.96
N VAL A 161 -18.88 7.47 10.62
CA VAL A 161 -19.82 6.34 10.68
C VAL A 161 -19.09 5.10 11.21
N ASP A 162 -19.79 4.30 12.00
CA ASP A 162 -19.21 3.13 12.65
C ASP A 162 -19.18 1.89 11.73
N GLU A 163 -20.07 1.82 10.74
CA GLU A 163 -20.24 0.64 9.87
C GLU A 163 -20.59 1.06 8.43
N VAL A 164 -20.13 0.27 7.46
CA VAL A 164 -20.54 0.30 6.05
C VAL A 164 -21.08 -1.08 5.65
N LEU A 165 -22.21 -1.10 4.94
CA LEU A 165 -22.96 -2.29 4.51
C LEU A 165 -23.20 -2.30 3.00
#